data_AF-W5SGI4-F1
#
_entry.id   AF-W5SGI4-F1
#
_cell.length_a   1.000
_cell.length_b   1.000
_cell.length_c   1.000
_cell.angle_alpha   90.00
_cell.angle_beta   90.00
_cell.angle_gamma   90.00
#
_symmetry.space_group_name_H-M   'P 1'
#
loop_
_entity.id
_entity.type
_entity.pdbx_description
1 polymer ?
#
loop_
_entity_poly.entity_id
_entity_poly.type
_entity_poly.pdbx_seq_one_letter_code
_entity_poly.pdbx_strand_id
1 'polypeptide(L)'
;MITRYKMQILSKDKTYEYQLKVLPVYEWDSILGFSQNEGICKLNEIKYLREITNLMIKPGFLDEFYLILDINREFATYYKDYLIGIIYSVEFNTFHIDMEFKKPSFIFLKEYENNVGDFVVFDYINDKEFNYEYVVNNIKNTG
;
A
#
# COMPACT_ATOMS: atom_id res chain seq x y z
N MET A 1 -9.75 17.84 -5.96
CA MET A 1 -9.40 16.65 -6.77
C MET A 1 -8.94 15.59 -5.79
N ILE A 2 -9.48 14.38 -5.86
CA ILE A 2 -9.01 13.27 -5.01
C ILE A 2 -7.81 12.67 -5.73
N THR A 3 -6.63 12.72 -5.12
CA THR A 3 -5.43 12.10 -5.68
C THR A 3 -5.60 10.58 -5.73
N ARG A 4 -5.21 9.97 -6.85
CA ARG A 4 -5.20 8.53 -7.04
C ARG A 4 -3.79 8.03 -7.29
N TYR A 5 -3.56 6.78 -6.92
CA TYR A 5 -2.30 6.08 -7.11
C TYR A 5 -2.56 4.72 -7.72
N LYS A 6 -1.57 4.16 -8.41
CA LYS A 6 -1.55 2.73 -8.75
C LYS A 6 -0.60 2.01 -7.82
N MET A 7 -1.16 1.15 -6.98
CA MET A 7 -0.44 0.27 -6.09
C MET A 7 -0.19 -1.06 -6.78
N GLN A 8 1.03 -1.58 -6.66
CA GLN A 8 1.37 -2.92 -7.11
C GLN A 8 1.70 -3.81 -5.92
N ILE A 9 1.25 -5.06 -6.00
CA ILE A 9 1.58 -6.13 -5.05
C ILE A 9 2.30 -7.22 -5.82
N LEU A 10 3.57 -7.41 -5.50
CA LEU A 10 4.38 -8.47 -6.06
C LEU A 10 3.99 -9.81 -5.43
N SER A 11 3.93 -10.86 -6.21
CA SER A 11 3.82 -12.24 -5.73
C SER A 11 4.72 -13.13 -6.57
N LYS A 12 4.98 -14.35 -6.10
CA LYS A 12 5.78 -15.35 -6.84
C LYS A 12 5.28 -15.59 -8.26
N ASP A 13 3.96 -15.58 -8.44
CA ASP A 13 3.35 -15.98 -9.72
C ASP A 13 3.05 -14.80 -10.62
N LYS A 14 2.76 -13.62 -10.06
CA LYS A 14 2.43 -12.42 -10.82
C LYS A 14 2.50 -11.14 -10.00
N THR A 15 2.40 -10.01 -10.69
CA THR A 15 2.17 -8.70 -10.07
C THR A 15 0.70 -8.35 -10.15
N TYR A 16 0.10 -8.00 -9.03
CA TYR A 16 -1.28 -7.52 -8.93
C TYR A 16 -1.28 -5.99 -8.92
N GLU A 17 -2.23 -5.36 -9.60
CA GLU A 17 -2.34 -3.91 -9.68
C GLU A 17 -3.70 -3.44 -9.16
N TYR A 18 -3.69 -2.40 -8.35
CA TYR A 18 -4.87 -1.82 -7.71
C TYR A 18 -4.82 -0.30 -7.80
N GLN A 19 -5.96 0.32 -8.09
CA GLN A 19 -6.10 1.77 -7.91
C GLN A 19 -6.39 2.06 -6.45
N LEU A 20 -5.67 3.03 -5.90
CA LEU A 20 -5.79 3.48 -4.52
C LEU A 20 -6.11 4.97 -4.54
N LYS A 21 -7.24 5.38 -3.96
CA LYS A 21 -7.64 6.78 -3.83
C LYS A 21 -7.39 7.29 -2.42
N VAL A 22 -6.98 8.55 -2.31
CA VAL A 22 -6.95 9.28 -1.04
C VAL A 22 -8.39 9.48 -0.57
N LEU A 23 -8.70 9.18 0.69
CA LEU A 23 -10.00 9.56 1.22
C LEU A 23 -9.94 10.99 1.76
N PRO A 24 -11.03 11.73 1.73
CA PRO A 24 -11.12 12.97 2.48
C PRO A 24 -11.02 12.73 3.99
N VAL A 25 -10.47 13.70 4.72
CA VAL A 25 -10.29 13.64 6.19
C VAL A 25 -11.58 13.25 6.93
N TYR A 26 -12.75 13.72 6.48
CA TYR A 26 -14.03 13.39 7.14
C TYR A 26 -14.40 11.90 7.04
N GLU A 27 -14.00 11.20 5.97
CA GLU A 27 -14.23 9.75 5.85
C GLU A 27 -13.35 9.01 6.85
N TRP A 28 -12.11 9.47 7.04
CA TRP A 28 -11.22 8.92 8.06
C TRP A 28 -11.71 9.16 9.48
N ASP A 29 -12.12 10.39 9.79
CA ASP A 29 -12.69 10.73 11.09
C ASP A 29 -13.93 9.88 11.40
N SER A 30 -14.73 9.55 10.39
CA SER A 30 -15.91 8.70 10.55
C SER A 30 -15.58 7.24 10.92
N ILE A 31 -14.41 6.75 10.51
CA ILE A 31 -13.98 5.35 10.71
C ILE A 31 -13.10 5.24 11.96
N LEU A 32 -12.07 6.08 12.07
CA LEU A 32 -11.07 6.04 13.13
C LEU A 32 -11.45 6.87 14.37
N GLY A 33 -12.41 7.79 14.25
CA GLY A 33 -12.67 8.81 15.26
C GLY A 33 -11.61 9.91 15.29
N PHE A 34 -11.95 11.05 15.91
CA PHE A 34 -11.19 12.31 15.86
C PHE A 34 -9.73 12.29 16.40
N SER A 35 -9.24 11.18 16.95
CA SER A 35 -7.91 11.10 17.56
C SER A 35 -6.89 10.51 16.57
N GLN A 36 -6.12 11.39 15.92
CA GLN A 36 -5.06 10.98 14.99
C GLN A 36 -3.96 10.12 15.64
N ASN A 37 -3.68 10.33 16.94
CA ASN A 37 -2.66 9.56 17.68
C ASN A 37 -3.03 8.06 17.83
N GLU A 38 -4.30 7.70 17.70
CA GLU A 38 -4.75 6.30 17.74
C GLU A 38 -4.85 5.66 16.35
N GLY A 39 -4.66 6.44 15.28
CA GLY A 39 -4.97 6.01 13.91
C GLY A 39 -4.15 4.79 13.45
N ILE A 40 -2.85 4.78 13.75
CA ILE A 40 -1.98 3.63 13.43
C ILE A 40 -2.39 2.38 14.23
N CYS A 41 -2.69 2.55 15.52
CA CYS A 41 -3.14 1.43 16.36
C CYS A 41 -4.43 0.83 15.83
N LYS A 42 -5.40 1.66 15.41
CA LYS A 42 -6.66 1.21 14.82
C LYS A 42 -6.46 0.57 13.44
N LEU A 43 -5.52 1.04 12.63
CA LEU A 43 -5.18 0.39 11.36
C LEU A 43 -4.66 -1.05 11.51
N ASN A 44 -4.13 -1.41 12.68
CA ASN A 44 -3.76 -2.80 12.99
C ASN A 44 -4.97 -3.69 13.31
N GLU A 45 -6.14 -3.11 13.60
CA GLU A 45 -7.35 -3.89 13.82
C GLU A 45 -8.04 -4.19 12.47
N ILE A 46 -8.33 -5.47 12.24
CA ILE A 46 -8.89 -5.97 10.97
C ILE A 46 -10.18 -5.25 10.58
N LYS A 47 -11.00 -4.84 11.56
CA LYS A 47 -12.25 -4.12 11.33
C LYS A 47 -12.00 -2.80 10.57
N TYR A 48 -11.13 -1.94 11.09
CA TYR A 48 -10.85 -0.64 10.49
C TYR A 48 -10.07 -0.80 9.19
N LEU A 49 -9.09 -1.71 9.15
CA LEU A 49 -8.35 -1.99 7.92
C LEU A 49 -9.29 -2.42 6.79
N ARG A 50 -10.29 -3.26 7.07
CA ARG A 50 -11.30 -3.70 6.08
C ARG A 50 -12.13 -2.53 5.58
N GLU A 51 -12.61 -1.68 6.48
CA GLU A 51 -13.44 -0.52 6.13
C GLU A 51 -12.67 0.49 5.27
N ILE A 52 -11.44 0.81 5.68
CA ILE A 52 -10.56 1.75 4.98
C ILE A 52 -10.16 1.21 3.61
N THR A 53 -9.73 -0.04 3.51
CA THR A 53 -9.35 -0.63 2.22
C THR A 53 -10.53 -0.80 1.27
N ASN A 54 -11.73 -1.07 1.79
CA ASN A 54 -12.95 -1.09 0.97
C ASN A 54 -13.24 0.27 0.33
N LEU A 55 -12.99 1.34 1.08
CA LEU A 55 -13.14 2.70 0.59
C LEU A 55 -11.99 3.09 -0.34
N MET A 56 -10.74 2.97 0.09
CA MET A 56 -9.55 3.44 -0.65
C MET A 56 -9.25 2.65 -1.90
N ILE A 57 -9.52 1.34 -1.91
CA ILE A 57 -9.08 0.44 -2.97
C ILE A 57 -10.29 -0.14 -3.68
N LYS A 58 -10.93 -1.14 -3.05
CA LYS A 58 -12.19 -1.72 -3.51
C LYS A 58 -12.80 -2.64 -2.44
N PRO A 59 -14.12 -2.85 -2.47
CA PRO A 59 -14.77 -3.88 -1.67
C PRO A 59 -14.15 -5.27 -1.86
N GLY A 60 -13.91 -5.99 -0.77
CA GLY A 60 -13.37 -7.35 -0.81
C GLY A 60 -11.85 -7.44 -1.04
N PHE A 61 -11.15 -6.30 -1.11
CA PHE A 61 -9.70 -6.26 -1.30
C PHE A 61 -8.95 -7.11 -0.27
N LEU A 62 -9.30 -7.03 1.02
CA LEU A 62 -8.58 -7.79 2.04
C LEU A 62 -8.69 -9.30 1.85
N ASP A 63 -9.83 -9.80 1.37
CA ASP A 63 -10.00 -11.23 1.15
C ASP A 63 -9.09 -11.70 -0.01
N GLU A 64 -8.98 -10.90 -1.08
CA GLU A 64 -7.98 -11.13 -2.13
C GLU A 64 -6.54 -11.02 -1.61
N PHE A 65 -6.27 -10.03 -0.78
CA PHE A 65 -4.95 -9.80 -0.19
C PHE A 65 -4.50 -10.99 0.65
N TYR A 66 -5.39 -11.58 1.45
CA TYR A 66 -5.08 -12.79 2.22
C TYR A 66 -4.77 -13.99 1.34
N LEU A 67 -5.37 -14.10 0.14
CA LEU A 67 -4.98 -15.13 -0.83
C LEU A 67 -3.56 -14.88 -1.37
N ILE A 68 -3.18 -13.63 -1.61
CA ILE A 68 -1.82 -13.27 -2.03
C ILE A 68 -0.80 -13.61 -0.93
N LEU A 69 -1.15 -13.34 0.33
CA LEU A 69 -0.34 -13.70 1.49
C LEU A 69 -0.15 -15.22 1.61
N ASP A 70 -1.18 -16.01 1.35
CA ASP A 70 -1.11 -17.47 1.44
C ASP A 70 -0.12 -18.07 0.43
N ILE A 71 -0.07 -17.51 -0.79
CA ILE A 71 0.91 -17.90 -1.83
C ILE A 71 2.36 -17.69 -1.35
N ASN A 72 2.60 -16.67 -0.51
CA ASN A 72 3.95 -16.25 -0.09
C ASN A 72 4.06 -16.13 1.44
N ARG A 73 3.53 -17.14 2.17
CA ARG A 73 3.32 -17.08 3.62
C ARG A 73 4.58 -16.76 4.43
N GLU A 74 5.76 -17.15 3.95
CA GLU A 74 7.04 -16.87 4.61
C GLU A 74 7.34 -15.36 4.74
N PHE A 75 6.77 -14.51 3.88
CA PHE A 75 6.96 -13.05 3.90
C PHE A 75 5.75 -12.29 4.44
N ALA A 76 4.77 -12.97 5.05
CA ALA A 76 3.48 -12.37 5.37
C ALA A 76 3.56 -11.10 6.23
N THR A 77 4.55 -11.00 7.13
CA THR A 77 4.81 -9.80 7.93
C THR A 77 5.13 -8.59 7.05
N TYR A 78 6.06 -8.74 6.11
CA TYR A 78 6.46 -7.64 5.22
C TYR A 78 5.29 -7.10 4.40
N TYR A 79 4.48 -7.97 3.80
CA TYR A 79 3.29 -7.53 3.07
C TYR A 79 2.34 -6.71 3.95
N LYS A 80 2.06 -7.16 5.18
CA LYS A 80 1.14 -6.46 6.09
C LYS A 80 1.69 -5.10 6.51
N ASP A 81 2.96 -5.05 6.89
CA ASP A 81 3.61 -3.81 7.34
C ASP A 81 3.64 -2.77 6.22
N TYR A 82 4.00 -3.16 4.99
CA TYR A 82 3.97 -2.25 3.84
C TYR A 82 2.56 -1.80 3.46
N LEU A 83 1.55 -2.68 3.54
CA LEU A 83 0.17 -2.28 3.25
C LEU A 83 -0.30 -1.19 4.23
N ILE A 84 -0.11 -1.42 5.53
CA ILE A 84 -0.52 -0.47 6.57
C ILE A 84 0.25 0.84 6.42
N GLY A 85 1.56 0.76 6.20
CA GLY A 85 2.43 1.92 5.97
C GLY A 85 1.99 2.76 4.77
N ILE A 86 1.73 2.13 3.62
CA ILE A 86 1.27 2.83 2.41
C ILE A 86 -0.09 3.48 2.62
N ILE A 87 -1.05 2.76 3.21
CA ILE A 87 -2.39 3.30 3.51
C ILE A 87 -2.26 4.56 4.38
N TYR A 88 -1.48 4.49 5.45
CA TYR A 88 -1.25 5.60 6.36
C TYR A 88 -0.55 6.78 5.66
N SER A 89 0.53 6.52 4.93
CA SER A 89 1.31 7.57 4.28
C SER A 89 0.59 8.23 3.11
N VAL A 90 -0.27 7.51 2.40
CA VAL A 90 -1.12 8.12 1.37
C VAL A 90 -2.13 9.07 2.01
N GLU A 91 -2.72 8.69 3.14
CA GLU A 91 -3.71 9.53 3.80
C GLU A 91 -3.13 10.88 4.23
N PHE A 92 -2.02 10.85 4.94
CA PHE A 92 -1.37 12.08 5.39
C PHE A 92 -0.55 12.76 4.29
N ASN A 93 -0.62 12.25 3.05
CA ASN A 93 0.20 12.68 1.93
C ASN A 93 1.69 12.76 2.31
N THR A 94 2.19 11.84 3.12
CA THR A 94 3.58 11.78 3.58
C THR A 94 4.41 10.76 2.80
N PHE A 95 3.79 10.01 1.90
CA PHE A 95 4.46 8.98 1.10
C PHE A 95 5.70 9.49 0.36
N HIS A 96 5.65 10.71 -0.16
CA HIS A 96 6.77 11.32 -0.88
C HIS A 96 7.96 11.70 0.02
N ILE A 97 7.76 11.73 1.34
CA ILE A 97 8.75 12.13 2.35
C ILE A 97 9.51 10.89 2.85
N ASP A 98 8.84 9.75 2.96
CA ASP A 98 9.43 8.52 3.48
C ASP A 98 10.38 7.87 2.46
N MET A 99 11.65 7.71 2.84
CA MET A 99 12.66 7.09 1.99
C MET A 99 12.53 5.56 1.93
N GLU A 100 11.91 4.92 2.93
CA GLU A 100 11.73 3.47 2.92
C GLU A 100 10.73 3.05 1.84
N PHE A 101 9.65 3.81 1.63
CA PHE A 101 8.68 3.52 0.56
C PHE A 101 9.19 3.79 -0.86
N LYS A 102 10.36 4.41 -1.01
CA LYS A 102 11.05 4.57 -2.30
C LYS A 102 11.97 3.40 -2.63
N LYS A 103 12.14 2.44 -1.72
CA LYS A 103 12.93 1.22 -1.95
C LYS A 103 12.03 0.11 -2.50
N PRO A 104 12.61 -0.85 -3.25
CA PRO A 104 11.88 -2.04 -3.67
C PRO A 104 11.30 -2.82 -2.48
N SER A 105 10.01 -3.14 -2.56
CA SER A 105 9.26 -3.85 -1.53
C SER A 105 8.15 -4.70 -2.17
N PHE A 106 7.50 -5.57 -1.39
CA PHE A 106 6.40 -6.39 -1.90
C PHE A 106 5.17 -5.58 -2.31
N ILE A 107 4.97 -4.42 -1.71
CA ILE A 107 3.86 -3.52 -2.01
C ILE A 107 4.42 -2.12 -2.17
N PHE A 108 4.18 -1.50 -3.32
CA PHE A 108 4.65 -0.16 -3.62
C PHE A 108 3.66 0.59 -4.50
N LEU A 109 3.77 1.93 -4.50
CA LEU A 109 3.05 2.77 -5.44
C LEU A 109 3.91 2.95 -6.69
N LYS A 110 3.35 2.62 -7.85
CA LYS A 110 4.04 2.76 -9.14
C LYS A 110 3.73 4.09 -9.80
N GLU A 111 2.49 4.54 -9.73
CA GLU A 111 2.02 5.74 -10.44
C GLU A 111 1.16 6.62 -9.53
N TYR A 112 1.08 7.91 -9.86
CA TYR A 112 0.16 8.88 -9.25
C TYR A 112 -0.60 9.65 -10.33
N GLU A 113 -1.83 10.06 -10.03
CA GLU A 113 -2.64 10.91 -10.89
C GLU A 113 -2.17 12.37 -10.75
N ASN A 114 -1.80 12.98 -11.88
CA ASN A 114 -1.35 14.37 -11.94
C ASN A 114 -2.52 15.37 -12.00
N ASN A 115 -2.21 16.67 -12.05
CA ASN A 115 -3.23 17.74 -12.06
C ASN A 115 -4.13 17.77 -13.31
N VAL A 116 -3.79 17.02 -14.37
CA VAL A 116 -4.59 16.92 -15.60
C VAL A 116 -5.34 15.58 -15.71
N GLY A 117 -5.21 14.69 -14.71
CA GLY A 117 -5.91 13.40 -14.65
C GLY A 117 -5.15 12.23 -15.28
N ASP A 118 -3.91 12.43 -15.71
CA ASP A 118 -3.07 11.35 -16.25
C ASP A 118 -2.27 10.67 -15.14
N PHE A 119 -2.05 9.36 -15.27
CA PHE A 119 -1.16 8.62 -14.38
C PHE A 119 0.31 8.76 -14.84
N VAL A 120 1.16 9.17 -13.89
CA VAL A 120 2.60 9.37 -14.08
C VAL A 120 3.36 8.39 -13.17
N VAL A 121 4.35 7.69 -13.74
CA VAL A 121 5.23 6.78 -12.99
C VAL A 121 6.15 7.58 -12.06
N PHE A 122 6.35 7.10 -10.83
CA PHE A 122 7.30 7.72 -9.91
C PHE A 122 8.76 7.55 -10.37
N ASP A 123 9.58 8.59 -10.22
CA ASP A 123 10.98 8.61 -10.67
C ASP A 123 11.87 7.56 -9.98
N TYR A 124 11.49 7.08 -8.79
CA TYR A 124 12.24 6.05 -8.06
C TYR A 124 11.98 4.63 -8.58
N ILE A 125 11.00 4.43 -9.46
CA ILE A 125 10.63 3.10 -9.96
C ILE A 125 11.70 2.59 -10.91
N ASN A 126 12.23 1.40 -10.59
CA ASN A 126 13.21 0.69 -11.39
C ASN A 126 12.75 -0.76 -11.63
N ASP A 127 12.26 -1.07 -12.83
CA ASP A 127 11.70 -2.40 -13.13
C ASP A 127 12.70 -3.57 -12.89
N LYS A 128 14.02 -3.30 -12.89
CA LYS A 128 15.04 -4.32 -12.58
C LYS A 128 15.07 -4.72 -11.11
N GLU A 129 14.64 -3.83 -10.22
CA GLU A 129 14.69 -4.02 -8.76
C GLU A 129 13.29 -4.20 -8.17
N PHE A 130 12.27 -3.61 -8.79
CA PHE A 130 10.87 -3.68 -8.35
C PHE A 130 10.17 -4.92 -8.91
N ASN A 131 10.78 -6.09 -8.67
CA ASN A 131 10.22 -7.40 -9.00
C ASN A 131 10.40 -8.38 -7.84
N TYR A 132 9.59 -9.44 -7.86
CA TYR A 132 9.48 -10.38 -6.74
C TYR A 132 10.83 -11.05 -6.41
N GLU A 133 11.59 -11.49 -7.41
CA GLU A 133 12.87 -12.19 -7.21
C GLU A 133 13.90 -11.30 -6.53
N TYR A 134 14.03 -10.06 -6.98
CA TYR A 134 14.96 -9.09 -6.40
C TYR A 134 14.60 -8.78 -4.93
N VAL A 135 13.32 -8.52 -4.64
CA VAL A 135 12.84 -8.21 -3.29
C VAL A 135 13.09 -9.38 -2.33
N VAL A 136 12.73 -10.60 -2.74
CA VAL A 136 12.96 -11.80 -1.92
C VAL A 136 14.44 -12.01 -1.63
N ASN A 137 15.30 -11.88 -2.65
CA ASN A 137 16.74 -12.08 -2.48
C ASN A 137 17.34 -11.07 -1.50
N ASN A 138 16.91 -9.80 -1.55
CA ASN A 138 17.40 -8.80 -0.60
C ASN A 138 16.97 -9.11 0.83
N ILE A 139 15.71 -9.45 1.06
CA ILE A 139 15.21 -9.78 2.41
C ILE A 139 15.95 -10.99 2.99
N LYS A 140 16.21 -12.01 2.18
CA LYS A 140 16.94 -13.22 2.62
C LYS A 140 18.41 -12.97 2.93
N ASN A 141 19.01 -11.94 2.33
CA ASN A 141 20.41 -11.58 2.55
C ASN A 141 20.62 -10.63 3.73
N THR A 142 19.56 -9.98 4.24
CA THR A 142 19.59 -9.13 5.44
C THR A 142 19.21 -9.83 6.74
N GLY A 143 18.71 -11.08 6.68
CA GLY A 143 18.36 -11.91 7.84
C GLY A 143 19.37 -13.01 8.11
#